data_AF-A0AAD5EHM7-F1
#
_entry.id   AF-A0AAD5EHM7-F1
#
_cell.length_a   1.000
_cell.length_b   1.000
_cell.length_c   1.000
_cell.angle_alpha   90.00
_cell.angle_beta   90.00
_cell.angle_gamma   90.00
#
_symmetry.space_group_name_H-M   'P 1'
#
loop_
_entity.id
_entity.type
_entity.pdbx_description
1 polymer ?
#
loop_
_entity_poly.entity_id
_entity_poly.type
_entity_poly.pdbx_seq_one_letter_code
_entity_poly.pdbx_strand_id
1 'polypeptide(L)'
;MPLTRPPPPPPKPVFDEFSTPPDFNDNFKKKETTKYMNPCQVEEKQSMKCLDKNNYDKSKCEYFFLQYRECKKKWLAERKKLRQQGQL
;
A
#
# COMPACT_ATOMS: atom_id res chain seq x y z
N MET A 1 -36.57 6.79 21.42
CA MET A 1 -35.09 6.70 21.56
C MET A 1 -34.49 7.49 20.41
N PRO A 2 -33.59 8.46 20.64
CA PRO A 2 -33.04 9.24 19.54
C PRO A 2 -32.17 8.29 18.71
N LEU A 3 -32.53 8.09 17.45
CA LEU A 3 -31.72 7.38 16.46
C LEU A 3 -30.47 8.23 16.23
N THR A 4 -29.39 7.94 16.96
CA THR A 4 -28.09 8.53 16.71
C THR A 4 -27.69 8.13 15.30
N ARG A 5 -27.53 9.13 14.42
CA ARG A 5 -27.04 8.91 13.05
C ARG A 5 -25.69 8.18 13.16
N PRO A 6 -25.48 7.09 12.39
CA PRO A 6 -24.20 6.41 12.38
C PRO A 6 -23.09 7.42 12.04
N PRO A 7 -21.91 7.31 12.66
CA PRO A 7 -20.81 8.23 12.41
C PRO A 7 -20.50 8.26 10.91
N PRO A 8 -20.23 9.44 10.33
CA PRO A 8 -19.95 9.54 8.92
C PRO A 8 -18.78 8.61 8.57
N PRO A 9 -18.84 7.90 7.42
CA PRO A 9 -17.75 7.05 7.00
C PRO A 9 -16.47 7.89 6.96
N PRO A 10 -15.34 7.34 7.44
CA PRO A 10 -14.09 8.07 7.47
C PRO A 10 -13.82 8.67 6.07
N PRO A 11 -13.39 9.95 5.99
CA PRO A 11 -13.16 10.59 4.71
C PRO A 11 -12.21 9.72 3.91
N LYS A 12 -12.64 9.36 2.69
CA LYS A 12 -11.83 8.58 1.75
C LYS A 12 -10.52 9.34 1.57
N PRO A 13 -9.36 8.79 1.99
CA PRO A 13 -8.10 9.48 1.78
C PRO A 13 -7.88 9.60 0.28
N VAL A 14 -7.55 10.81 -0.16
CA VAL A 14 -7.35 11.14 -1.57
C VAL A 14 -6.16 10.32 -2.08
N PHE A 15 -6.33 9.71 -3.26
CA PHE A 15 -5.41 8.75 -3.90
C PHE A 15 -4.13 9.41 -4.44
N ASP A 16 -3.66 10.48 -3.82
CA ASP A 16 -2.49 11.20 -4.27
C ASP A 16 -1.25 10.47 -3.75
N GLU A 17 -0.50 9.88 -4.68
CA GLU A 17 0.77 9.16 -4.51
C GLU A 17 0.70 7.74 -3.92
N PHE A 18 0.49 6.78 -4.83
CA PHE A 18 1.04 5.43 -4.72
C PHE A 18 2.55 5.55 -4.46
N SER A 19 2.97 5.38 -3.22
CA SER A 19 4.29 5.85 -2.78
C SER A 19 5.26 4.67 -2.71
N THR A 20 5.61 4.10 -3.87
CA THR A 20 6.96 3.55 -4.04
C THR A 20 7.90 4.74 -4.14
N PRO A 21 8.77 5.03 -3.14
CA PRO A 21 9.72 6.12 -3.26
C PRO A 21 10.62 5.87 -4.48
N PRO A 22 11.03 6.91 -5.22
CA PRO A 22 11.81 6.76 -6.45
C PRO A 22 13.12 6.00 -6.21
N ASP A 23 13.72 6.12 -5.02
CA ASP A 23 14.94 5.43 -4.62
C ASP A 23 14.70 3.97 -4.17
N PHE A 24 13.45 3.48 -4.13
CA PHE A 24 13.14 2.14 -3.62
C PHE A 24 13.84 1.06 -4.45
N ASN A 25 13.88 1.23 -5.77
CA ASN A 25 14.47 0.23 -6.65
C ASN A 25 15.99 0.12 -6.46
N ASP A 26 16.68 1.25 -6.25
CA ASP A 26 18.11 1.28 -5.94
C ASP A 26 18.42 0.67 -4.57
N ASN A 27 17.63 1.00 -3.55
CA ASN A 27 17.74 0.35 -2.24
C ASN A 27 17.44 -1.15 -2.31
N PHE A 28 16.50 -1.55 -3.17
CA PHE A 28 16.20 -2.96 -3.41
C PHE A 28 17.33 -3.69 -4.15
N LYS A 29 18.11 -3.00 -4.99
CA LYS A 29 19.32 -3.58 -5.60
C LYS A 29 20.47 -3.70 -4.58
N LYS A 30 20.58 -2.73 -3.66
CA LYS A 30 21.64 -2.68 -2.65
C LYS A 30 21.42 -3.59 -1.43
N LYS A 31 20.17 -4.00 -1.16
CA LYS A 31 19.87 -4.84 0.01
C LYS A 31 20.49 -6.24 -0.11
N GLU A 32 20.77 -6.85 1.04
CA GLU A 32 21.04 -8.29 1.09
C GLU A 32 19.85 -9.09 0.56
N THR A 33 20.16 -10.17 -0.17
CA THR A 33 19.18 -11.07 -0.78
C THR A 33 18.23 -11.71 0.24
N THR A 34 18.67 -11.85 1.48
CA THR A 34 17.91 -12.39 2.62
C THR A 34 16.93 -11.39 3.22
N LYS A 35 17.07 -10.08 2.94
CA LYS A 35 16.24 -9.03 3.56
C LYS A 35 14.94 -8.82 2.79
N TYR A 36 13.82 -9.08 3.46
CA TYR A 36 12.50 -8.72 2.95
C TYR A 36 12.35 -7.19 2.92
N MET A 37 11.88 -6.66 1.81
CA MET A 37 11.67 -5.23 1.63
C MET A 37 10.37 -5.03 0.85
N ASN A 38 9.40 -4.36 1.47
CA ASN A 38 8.06 -4.18 0.91
C ASN A 38 8.03 -2.86 0.10
N PRO A 39 7.77 -2.90 -1.22
CA PRO A 39 7.66 -1.68 -2.04
C PRO A 39 6.52 -0.77 -1.62
N CYS A 40 5.52 -1.32 -0.93
CA CYS A 40 4.27 -0.65 -0.59
C CYS A 40 4.10 -0.52 0.93
N GLN A 41 5.19 -0.16 1.61
CA GLN A 41 5.22 -0.07 3.07
C GLN A 41 4.29 1.04 3.61
N VAL A 42 4.04 2.08 2.81
CA VAL A 42 3.14 3.18 3.18
C VAL A 42 1.70 2.69 3.23
N GLU A 43 1.26 1.99 2.19
CA GLU A 43 -0.07 1.42 2.04
C GLU A 43 -0.29 0.31 3.07
N GLU A 44 0.73 -0.52 3.33
CA GLU A 44 0.70 -1.53 4.40
C GLU A 44 0.44 -0.87 5.76
N LYS A 45 1.20 0.17 6.13
CA LYS A 45 0.99 0.92 7.38
C LYS A 45 -0.40 1.54 7.45
N GLN A 46 -0.94 2.04 6.34
CA GLN A 46 -2.30 2.58 6.30
C GLN A 46 -3.36 1.49 6.51
N SER A 47 -3.20 0.33 5.88
CA SER A 47 -4.11 -0.80 6.06
C SER A 47 -4.12 -1.29 7.51
N MET A 48 -2.94 -1.35 8.15
CA MET A 48 -2.81 -1.71 9.56
C MET A 48 -3.45 -0.67 10.48
N LYS A 49 -3.23 0.63 10.23
CA LYS A 49 -3.90 1.71 10.98
C LYS A 49 -5.43 1.65 10.84
N CYS A 50 -5.94 1.24 9.68
CA CYS A 50 -7.38 1.05 9.50
C CYS A 50 -7.88 -0.12 10.34
N LEU A 51 -7.18 -1.26 10.32
CA LEU A 51 -7.53 -2.42 11.14
C LEU A 51 -7.54 -2.08 12.63
N ASP A 52 -6.50 -1.40 13.13
CA ASP A 52 -6.39 -1.01 14.54
C ASP A 52 -7.57 -0.14 15.00
N LYS A 53 -8.04 0.77 14.14
CA LYS A 53 -9.20 1.64 14.44
C LYS A 53 -10.55 0.94 14.32
N ASN A 54 -10.64 -0.14 13.54
CA ASN A 54 -11.88 -0.82 13.21
C ASN A 54 -11.98 -2.22 13.85
N ASN A 55 -11.25 -2.48 14.94
CA ASN A 55 -11.21 -3.78 15.62
C ASN A 55 -10.88 -4.95 14.68
N TYR A 56 -9.93 -4.75 13.78
CA TYR A 56 -9.49 -5.73 12.78
C TYR A 56 -10.57 -6.17 11.79
N ASP A 57 -11.61 -5.36 11.63
CA ASP A 57 -12.66 -5.59 10.64
C ASP A 57 -12.16 -5.29 9.23
N LYS A 58 -11.87 -6.36 8.48
CA LYS A 58 -11.34 -6.29 7.11
C LYS A 58 -12.32 -5.66 6.13
N SER A 59 -13.63 -5.78 6.37
CA SER A 59 -14.66 -5.26 5.46
C SER A 59 -14.60 -3.73 5.37
N LYS A 60 -14.26 -3.06 6.47
CA LYS A 60 -14.12 -1.60 6.54
C LYS A 60 -12.81 -1.09 5.94
N CYS A 61 -11.84 -1.98 5.75
CA CYS A 61 -10.49 -1.64 5.30
C CYS A 61 -10.16 -2.18 3.89
N GLU A 62 -11.14 -2.73 3.16
CA GLU A 62 -10.96 -3.29 1.81
C GLU A 62 -10.27 -2.32 0.85
N TYR A 63 -10.61 -1.04 0.96
CA TYR A 63 -9.99 0.04 0.20
C TYR A 63 -8.45 0.11 0.37
N PHE A 64 -7.95 0.01 1.61
CA PHE A 64 -6.51 0.03 1.88
C PHE A 64 -5.81 -1.25 1.39
N PHE A 65 -6.51 -2.39 1.39
CA PHE A 65 -5.99 -3.61 0.81
C PHE A 65 -5.91 -3.53 -0.71
N LEU A 66 -6.89 -2.91 -1.37
CA LEU A 66 -6.86 -2.66 -2.82
C LEU A 66 -5.68 -1.75 -3.20
N GLN A 67 -5.43 -0.70 -2.42
CA GLN A 67 -4.25 0.16 -2.57
C GLN A 67 -2.94 -0.64 -2.54
N TYR A 68 -2.76 -1.47 -1.52
CA TYR A 68 -1.58 -2.32 -1.38
C TYR A 68 -1.40 -3.27 -2.58
N ARG A 69 -2.49 -3.88 -3.06
CA ARG A 69 -2.46 -4.76 -4.24
C ARG A 69 -2.07 -4.01 -5.51
N GLU A 70 -2.63 -2.83 -5.74
CA GLU A 70 -2.32 -2.02 -6.91
C GLU A 70 -0.89 -1.48 -6.88
N CYS A 71 -0.40 -1.03 -5.73
CA CYS A 71 1.00 -0.65 -5.57
C CYS A 71 1.94 -1.83 -5.90
N LYS A 72 1.66 -3.03 -5.38
CA LYS A 72 2.49 -4.22 -5.66
C LYS A 72 2.47 -4.58 -7.15
N LYS A 73 1.30 -4.44 -7.80
CA LYS A 73 1.13 -4.68 -9.23
C LYS A 73 1.93 -3.68 -10.07
N LYS A 74 1.90 -2.39 -9.72
CA LYS A 74 2.70 -1.34 -10.37
C LYS A 74 4.20 -1.62 -10.23
N TRP A 75 4.67 -1.94 -9.02
CA TRP A 75 6.07 -2.27 -8.79
C TRP A 75 6.54 -3.48 -9.61
N LEU A 76 5.75 -4.55 -9.68
CA LEU A 76 6.06 -5.72 -10.50
C LEU A 76 6.09 -5.37 -12.00
N ALA A 77 5.16 -4.53 -12.46
CA ALA A 77 5.12 -4.06 -13.84
C ALA A 77 6.36 -3.22 -14.18
N GLU A 78 6.77 -2.32 -13.29
CA GLU A 78 7.98 -1.51 -13.44
C GLU A 78 9.24 -2.39 -13.48
N ARG A 79 9.38 -3.36 -12.56
CA ARG A 79 10.48 -4.33 -12.62
C ARG A 79 10.47 -5.17 -13.88
N LYS A 80 9.31 -5.49 -14.44
CA LYS A 80 9.21 -6.19 -15.72
C LYS A 80 9.70 -5.29 -16.86
N LYS A 81 9.33 -4.00 -16.87
CA LYS A 81 9.83 -3.01 -17.83
C LYS A 81 11.35 -2.84 -17.72
N LEU A 82 11.89 -2.68 -16.52
CA LEU A 82 13.34 -2.58 -16.29
C LEU A 82 14.10 -3.81 -16.78
N ARG A 83 13.54 -5.01 -16.58
CA ARG A 83 14.10 -6.26 -17.16
C ARG A 83 14.06 -6.25 -18.68
N GLN A 84 12.97 -5.82 -19.29
CA GLN A 84 12.87 -5.71 -20.76
C GLN A 84 13.84 -4.67 -21.33
N GLN A 85 14.12 -3.61 -20.58
CA GLN A 85 15.08 -2.55 -20.94
C GLN A 85 16.54 -2.91 -20.63
N GLY A 86 16.81 -4.08 -20.03
CA GLY A 86 18.17 -4.49 -19.64
C GLY A 86 18.77 -3.68 -18.49
N GLN A 87 17.95 -2.98 -17.71
CA GLN A 87 18.38 -2.13 -16.58
C GLN A 87 18.28 -2.82 -15.22
N LEU A 88 17.98 -4.12 -15.19
CA LEU A 88 17.93 -4.91 -13.95
C LEU A 88 19.27 -5.62 -13.71
#